data_AF-A0A6I7NCF0-F1
#
_entry.id   AF-A0A6I7NCF0-F1
#
_cell.length_a   1.000
_cell.length_b   1.000
_cell.length_c   1.000
_cell.angle_alpha   90.00
_cell.angle_beta   90.00
_cell.angle_gamma   90.00
#
_symmetry.space_group_name_H-M   'P 1'
#
loop_
_entity.id
_entity.type
_entity.pdbx_description
1 polymer ?
#
loop_
_entity_poly.entity_id
_entity_poly.type
_entity_poly.pdbx_seq_one_letter_code
_entity_poly.pdbx_strand_id
1 'polypeptide(L)'
;MDTATQAKFQRLRMQRFLMAQLNYAITYVVIVTTWLFGEYHGTELQALSHILLGLGTQGVFFWLLISNINLKFRDPSMTAAQIVVASLLLTYMLVYVGELRGSMTTIYAIILLFGVFQLSRRDFGVVASSTV
;
A
#
# COMPACT_ATOMS: atom_id res chain seq x y z
N MET A 1 -4.34 28.00 4.36
CA MET A 1 -3.38 27.50 3.35
C MET A 1 -3.91 27.91 2.00
N ASP A 2 -3.09 28.53 1.16
CA ASP A 2 -3.53 29.01 -0.16
C ASP A 2 -3.96 27.84 -1.07
N THR A 3 -5.00 28.08 -1.88
CA THR A 3 -5.65 27.08 -2.74
C THR A 3 -4.69 26.48 -3.78
N ALA A 4 -3.82 27.31 -4.36
CA ALA A 4 -2.82 26.85 -5.32
C ALA A 4 -1.78 25.93 -4.67
N THR A 5 -1.39 26.26 -3.43
CA THR A 5 -0.48 25.43 -2.63
C THR A 5 -1.11 24.06 -2.31
N GLN A 6 -2.40 24.03 -1.93
CA GLN A 6 -3.11 22.77 -1.67
C GLN A 6 -3.24 21.89 -2.92
N ALA A 7 -3.55 22.49 -4.07
CA ALA A 7 -3.62 21.78 -5.35
C ALA A 7 -2.27 21.16 -5.74
N LYS A 8 -1.16 21.89 -5.53
CA LYS A 8 0.20 21.35 -5.75
C LYS A 8 0.48 20.12 -4.87
N PHE A 9 0.15 20.19 -3.58
CA PHE A 9 0.34 19.04 -2.68
C PHE A 9 -0.60 17.86 -3.01
N GLN A 10 -1.81 18.12 -3.49
CA GLN A 10 -2.72 17.06 -3.94
C GLN A 10 -2.15 16.35 -5.18
N ARG A 11 -1.62 17.10 -6.15
CA ARG A 11 -0.95 16.53 -7.33
C ARG A 11 0.25 15.65 -6.94
N LEU A 12 1.06 16.10 -5.98
CA LEU A 12 2.18 15.30 -5.46
C LEU A 12 1.73 14.00 -4.80
N ARG A 13 0.61 14.02 -4.05
CA ARG A 13 0.03 12.81 -3.45
C ARG A 13 -0.45 11.83 -4.52
N MET A 14 -1.12 12.33 -5.56
CA MET A 14 -1.54 11.51 -6.70
C MET A 14 -0.32 10.91 -7.43
N GLN A 15 0.72 11.70 -7.70
CA GLN A 15 1.93 11.19 -8.34
C GLN A 15 2.58 10.06 -7.53
N ARG A 16 2.74 10.24 -6.21
CA ARG A 16 3.28 9.18 -5.34
C ARG A 16 2.42 7.92 -5.36
N PHE A 17 1.10 8.07 -5.32
CA PHE A 17 0.17 6.95 -5.42
C PHE A 17 0.35 6.21 -6.75
N LEU A 18 0.41 6.92 -7.88
CA LEU A 18 0.60 6.33 -9.20
C LEU A 18 1.95 5.60 -9.34
N MET A 19 3.02 6.11 -8.73
CA MET A 19 4.31 5.41 -8.70
C MET A 19 4.23 4.09 -7.92
N ALA A 20 3.44 4.04 -6.84
CA ALA A 20 3.24 2.81 -6.08
C ALA A 20 2.48 1.74 -6.89
N GLN A 21 1.65 2.13 -7.87
CA GLN A 21 0.90 1.18 -8.70
C GLN A 21 1.80 0.24 -9.51
N LEU A 22 3.03 0.67 -9.84
CA LEU A 22 4.00 -0.20 -10.50
C LEU A 22 4.34 -1.42 -9.64
N ASN A 23 4.51 -1.25 -8.33
CA ASN A 23 4.77 -2.37 -7.43
C ASN A 23 3.57 -3.33 -7.35
N TYR A 24 2.34 -2.81 -7.31
CA TYR A 24 1.15 -3.64 -7.37
C TYR A 24 1.04 -4.42 -8.69
N ALA A 25 1.37 -3.78 -9.82
CA ALA A 25 1.41 -4.46 -11.12
C ALA A 25 2.43 -5.61 -11.13
N ILE A 26 3.63 -5.39 -10.59
CA ILE A 26 4.66 -6.44 -10.43
C ILE A 26 4.12 -7.58 -9.56
N THR A 27 3.49 -7.28 -8.43
CA THR A 27 2.85 -8.29 -7.58
C THR A 27 1.82 -9.13 -8.33
N TYR A 28 0.96 -8.51 -9.13
CA TYR A 28 -0.03 -9.24 -9.93
C TYR A 28 0.62 -10.11 -11.01
N VAL A 29 1.66 -9.61 -11.66
CA VAL A 29 2.45 -10.41 -12.61
C VAL A 29 3.02 -11.65 -11.91
N VAL A 30 3.63 -11.49 -10.74
CA VAL A 30 4.18 -12.62 -9.97
C VAL A 30 3.10 -13.65 -9.64
N ILE A 31 1.93 -13.22 -9.18
CA ILE A 31 0.81 -14.14 -8.86
C ILE A 31 0.34 -14.88 -10.11
N VAL A 32 0.12 -14.17 -11.21
CA VAL A 32 -0.34 -14.79 -12.47
C VAL A 32 0.72 -15.75 -13.01
N THR A 33 2.01 -15.38 -13.01
CA THR A 33 3.07 -16.26 -13.52
C THR A 33 3.25 -17.49 -12.65
N THR A 34 3.30 -17.33 -11.32
CA THR A 34 3.44 -18.49 -10.41
C THR A 34 2.24 -19.43 -10.53
N TRP A 35 1.04 -18.89 -10.74
CA TRP A 35 -0.16 -19.70 -10.99
C TRP A 35 -0.07 -20.45 -12.32
N LEU A 36 0.31 -19.78 -13.42
CA LEU A 36 0.45 -20.39 -14.74
C LEU A 36 1.50 -21.50 -14.80
N PHE A 37 2.59 -21.38 -14.02
CA PHE A 37 3.66 -22.38 -13.97
C PHE A 37 3.44 -23.47 -12.91
N GLY A 38 2.34 -23.42 -12.14
CA GLY A 38 2.04 -24.42 -11.09
C GLY A 38 2.85 -24.25 -9.80
N GLU A 39 3.57 -23.13 -9.65
CA GLU A 39 4.41 -22.79 -8.49
C GLU A 39 3.64 -22.03 -7.39
N TYR A 40 2.36 -21.73 -7.64
CA TYR A 40 1.48 -21.11 -6.66
C TYR A 40 0.85 -22.17 -5.77
N HIS A 41 1.19 -22.15 -4.48
CA HIS A 41 0.72 -23.15 -3.50
C HIS A 41 -0.71 -22.91 -2.99
N GLY A 42 -1.39 -21.88 -3.45
CA GLY A 42 -2.78 -21.57 -3.10
C GLY A 42 -3.79 -22.05 -4.14
N THR A 43 -5.08 -21.93 -3.80
CA THR A 43 -6.17 -22.20 -4.74
C THR A 43 -6.37 -21.05 -5.73
N GLU A 44 -7.02 -21.31 -6.86
CA GLU A 44 -7.43 -20.27 -7.83
C GLU A 44 -8.21 -19.14 -7.16
N LEU A 45 -9.10 -19.50 -6.23
CA LEU A 45 -9.91 -18.55 -5.47
C LEU A 45 -9.04 -17.63 -4.61
N GLN A 46 -7.94 -18.14 -4.03
CA GLN A 46 -6.99 -17.35 -3.24
C GLN A 46 -6.15 -16.40 -4.10
N ALA A 47 -5.74 -16.85 -5.30
CA ALA A 47 -5.08 -15.97 -6.26
C ALA A 47 -6.02 -14.84 -6.70
N LEU A 48 -7.27 -15.17 -7.05
CA LEU A 48 -8.28 -14.21 -7.47
C LEU A 48 -8.65 -13.23 -6.35
N SER A 49 -8.88 -13.72 -5.13
CA SER A 49 -9.21 -12.86 -3.99
C SER A 49 -8.08 -11.89 -3.68
N HIS A 50 -6.81 -12.30 -3.80
CA HIS A 50 -5.68 -11.41 -3.62
C HIS A 50 -5.70 -10.26 -4.63
N ILE A 51 -5.90 -10.56 -5.91
CA ILE A 51 -5.99 -9.55 -6.98
C ILE A 51 -7.18 -8.62 -6.72
N LEU A 52 -8.36 -9.17 -6.40
CA LEU A 52 -9.57 -8.37 -6.15
C LEU A 52 -9.44 -7.46 -4.92
N LEU A 53 -8.85 -7.94 -3.83
CA LEU A 53 -8.56 -7.14 -2.64
C LEU A 53 -7.56 -6.02 -2.95
N GLY A 54 -6.51 -6.34 -3.71
CA GLY A 54 -5.55 -5.35 -4.20
C GLY A 54 -6.23 -4.27 -5.04
N LEU A 55 -6.93 -4.64 -6.10
CA LEU A 55 -7.63 -3.69 -6.97
C LEU A 55 -8.70 -2.88 -6.22
N GLY A 56 -9.46 -3.52 -5.34
CA GLY A 56 -10.48 -2.86 -4.53
C GLY A 56 -9.90 -1.81 -3.59
N THR A 57 -8.86 -2.17 -2.81
CA THR A 57 -8.21 -1.22 -1.90
C THR A 57 -7.52 -0.07 -2.65
N GLN A 58 -6.82 -0.36 -3.75
CA GLN A 58 -6.22 0.69 -4.58
C GLN A 58 -7.28 1.58 -5.24
N GLY A 59 -8.40 1.02 -5.66
CA GLY A 59 -9.56 1.76 -6.18
C GLY A 59 -10.14 2.73 -5.14
N VAL A 60 -10.27 2.29 -3.88
CA VAL A 60 -10.71 3.15 -2.78
C VAL A 60 -9.73 4.31 -2.55
N PHE A 61 -8.42 4.04 -2.48
CA PHE A 61 -7.43 5.11 -2.31
C PHE A 61 -7.41 6.09 -3.48
N PHE A 62 -7.53 5.59 -4.71
CA PHE A 62 -7.62 6.42 -5.90
C PHE A 62 -8.85 7.31 -5.85
N TRP A 63 -10.03 6.74 -5.54
CA TRP A 63 -11.28 7.48 -5.39
C TRP A 63 -11.18 8.58 -4.32
N LEU A 64 -10.57 8.29 -3.17
CA LEU A 64 -10.34 9.26 -2.09
C LEU A 64 -9.43 10.42 -2.51
N LEU A 65 -8.44 10.16 -3.39
CA LEU A 65 -7.54 11.17 -3.93
C LEU A 65 -8.22 12.04 -4.99
N ILE A 66 -8.97 11.47 -5.93
CA ILE A 66 -9.65 12.27 -6.97
C ILE A 66 -10.80 13.11 -6.40
N SER A 67 -11.50 12.59 -5.38
CA SER A 67 -12.63 13.27 -4.72
C SER A 67 -12.20 14.34 -3.72
N ASN A 68 -10.90 14.47 -3.45
CA ASN A 68 -10.33 15.35 -2.42
C ASN A 68 -10.82 15.07 -0.99
N ILE A 69 -11.53 13.95 -0.75
CA ILE A 69 -12.01 13.56 0.58
C ILE A 69 -10.84 13.29 1.51
N ASN A 70 -9.71 12.81 0.97
CA ASN A 70 -8.47 12.63 1.71
C ASN A 70 -8.01 13.90 2.45
N LEU A 71 -8.37 15.11 2.00
CA LEU A 71 -8.04 16.37 2.68
C LEU A 71 -8.70 16.53 4.05
N LYS A 72 -9.80 15.81 4.30
CA LYS A 72 -10.52 15.83 5.57
C LYS A 72 -9.85 14.92 6.62
N PHE A 73 -8.91 14.06 6.22
CA PHE A 73 -8.23 13.16 7.12
C PHE A 73 -7.06 13.85 7.82
N ARG A 74 -6.75 13.39 9.04
CA ARG A 74 -5.58 13.85 9.82
C ARG A 74 -4.27 13.69 9.05
N ASP A 75 -4.17 12.65 8.22
CA ASP A 75 -3.07 12.43 7.30
C ASP A 75 -3.61 12.46 5.85
N PRO A 76 -3.53 13.62 5.18
CA PRO A 76 -4.07 13.77 3.84
C PRO A 76 -3.36 12.95 2.76
N SER A 77 -2.20 12.38 3.08
CA SER A 77 -1.49 11.47 2.17
C SER A 77 -1.96 10.03 2.28
N MET A 78 -2.69 9.70 3.37
CA MET A 78 -3.14 8.34 3.71
C MET A 78 -2.00 7.32 3.77
N THR A 79 -0.75 7.78 3.90
CA THR A 79 0.42 6.94 3.69
C THR A 79 0.47 5.78 4.68
N ALA A 80 0.10 6.00 5.95
CA ALA A 80 0.07 4.89 6.91
C ALA A 80 -0.98 3.83 6.57
N ALA A 81 -2.17 4.24 6.11
CA ALA A 81 -3.20 3.30 5.70
C ALA A 81 -2.75 2.52 4.46
N GLN A 82 -2.11 3.19 3.49
CA GLN A 82 -1.52 2.56 2.33
C GLN A 82 -0.41 1.55 2.70
N ILE A 83 0.47 1.89 3.65
CA ILE A 83 1.51 0.97 4.12
C ILE A 83 0.91 -0.26 4.81
N VAL A 84 -0.11 -0.07 5.65
CA VAL A 84 -0.78 -1.19 6.33
C VAL A 84 -1.44 -2.12 5.31
N VAL A 85 -2.17 -1.57 4.33
CA VAL A 85 -2.79 -2.37 3.26
C VAL A 85 -1.73 -3.10 2.43
N ALA A 86 -0.68 -2.41 2.00
CA ALA A 86 0.42 -3.02 1.25
C ALA A 86 1.09 -4.16 2.04
N SER A 87 1.31 -3.96 3.35
CA SER A 87 1.90 -4.98 4.22
C SER A 87 0.98 -6.20 4.37
N LEU A 88 -0.32 -6.00 4.60
CA LEU A 88 -1.28 -7.10 4.74
C LEU A 88 -1.42 -7.91 3.44
N LEU A 89 -1.48 -7.23 2.30
CA LEU A 89 -1.48 -7.90 1.00
C LEU A 89 -0.17 -8.65 0.78
N LEU A 90 0.99 -8.03 1.02
CA LEU A 90 2.27 -8.72 0.83
C LEU A 90 2.40 -9.95 1.74
N THR A 91 1.96 -9.88 3.00
CA THR A 91 1.86 -11.04 3.89
C THR A 91 0.94 -12.12 3.31
N TYR A 92 -0.23 -11.73 2.79
CA TYR A 92 -1.16 -12.66 2.17
C TYR A 92 -0.54 -13.37 0.96
N MET A 93 0.20 -12.66 0.11
CA MET A 93 0.91 -13.23 -1.03
C MET A 93 2.00 -14.23 -0.60
N LEU A 94 2.79 -13.86 0.42
CA LEU A 94 3.92 -14.68 0.92
C LEU A 94 3.50 -16.05 1.46
N VAL A 95 2.24 -16.22 1.85
CA VAL A 95 1.70 -17.52 2.29
C VAL A 95 1.66 -18.53 1.15
N TYR A 96 1.44 -18.08 -0.09
CA TYR A 96 1.19 -18.96 -1.24
C TYR A 96 2.28 -18.95 -2.31
N VAL A 97 3.18 -17.97 -2.27
CA VAL A 97 4.33 -17.91 -3.17
C VAL A 97 5.40 -18.88 -2.65
N GLY A 98 5.71 -19.91 -3.43
CA GLY A 98 6.67 -20.98 -3.12
C GLY A 98 8.13 -20.53 -3.12
N GLU A 99 8.90 -20.88 -4.15
CA GLU A 99 10.36 -20.64 -4.20
C GLU A 99 10.73 -19.14 -4.09
N LEU A 100 9.87 -18.25 -4.58
CA LEU A 100 10.09 -16.79 -4.54
C LEU A 100 9.91 -16.19 -3.13
N ARG A 101 9.48 -16.98 -2.12
CA ARG A 101 9.23 -16.50 -0.76
C ARG A 101 10.46 -15.83 -0.14
N GLY A 102 11.65 -16.39 -0.39
CA GLY A 102 12.91 -15.87 0.12
C GLY A 102 13.19 -14.43 -0.35
N SER A 103 13.14 -14.21 -1.66
CA SER A 103 13.36 -12.89 -2.27
C SER A 103 12.29 -11.88 -1.86
N MET A 104 11.03 -12.31 -1.76
CA MET A 104 9.91 -11.45 -1.37
C MET A 104 9.97 -11.05 0.12
N THR A 105 10.57 -11.88 0.97
CA THR A 105 10.74 -11.57 2.40
C THR A 105 11.68 -10.39 2.64
N THR A 106 12.71 -10.22 1.81
CA THR A 106 13.59 -9.04 1.87
C THR A 106 12.83 -7.74 1.59
N ILE A 107 11.94 -7.75 0.58
CA ILE A 107 11.08 -6.61 0.25
C ILE A 107 10.10 -6.33 1.40
N TYR A 108 9.54 -7.38 1.99
CA TYR A 108 8.64 -7.27 3.14
C TYR A 108 9.30 -6.60 4.35
N ALA A 109 10.56 -6.94 4.65
CA ALA A 109 11.31 -6.29 5.73
C ALA A 109 11.48 -4.78 5.51
N ILE A 110 11.73 -4.34 4.28
CA ILE A 110 11.86 -2.91 3.94
C ILE A 110 10.52 -2.18 4.12
N ILE A 111 9.42 -2.78 3.69
CA ILE A 111 8.08 -2.20 3.84
C ILE A 111 7.69 -2.07 5.32
N LEU A 112 7.96 -3.11 6.11
CA LEU A 112 7.71 -3.07 7.55
C LEU A 112 8.57 -2.02 8.25
N LEU A 113 9.84 -1.89 7.89
CA LEU A 113 10.72 -0.86 8.43
C LEU A 113 10.15 0.53 8.15
N PHE A 114 9.66 0.77 6.93
CA PHE A 114 8.94 1.99 6.57
C PHE A 114 7.67 2.19 7.41
N GLY A 115 6.91 1.12 7.65
CA GLY A 115 5.71 1.12 8.47
C GLY A 115 5.98 1.49 9.93
N VAL A 116 7.00 0.89 10.54
CA VAL A 116 7.43 1.19 11.92
C VAL A 116 7.86 2.65 12.05
N PHE A 117 8.67 3.16 11.12
CA PHE A 117 9.07 4.58 11.14
C PHE A 117 7.90 5.54 10.96
N GLN A 118 6.90 5.17 10.15
CA GLN A 118 5.68 5.97 9.98
C GLN A 118 4.76 5.93 11.21
N LEU A 119 4.60 4.77 11.85
CA LEU A 119 3.85 4.67 13.12
C LEU A 119 4.53 5.50 14.21
N SER A 120 5.85 5.36 14.36
CA SER A 120 6.62 6.13 15.35
C SER A 120 6.44 7.65 15.17
N ARG A 121 6.46 8.17 13.93
CA ARG A 121 6.18 9.58 13.65
C ARG A 121 4.78 10.04 14.06
N ARG A 122 3.78 9.14 14.04
CA ARG A 122 2.40 9.46 14.44
C ARG A 122 2.26 9.56 15.96
N ASP A 123 2.97 8.73 16.71
CA ASP A 123 2.95 8.77 18.17
C ASP A 123 3.60 10.04 18.71
N PHE A 124 4.72 10.47 18.11
CA PHE A 124 5.34 11.76 18.44
C PHE A 124 4.44 12.98 18.14
N GLY A 125 3.65 12.94 17.07
CA GLY A 125 2.71 14.01 16.73
C GLY A 125 1.58 14.16 17.75
N VAL A 126 1.11 13.06 18.36
CA VAL A 126 0.09 13.08 19.41
C VAL A 126 0.66 13.64 20.72
N VAL A 127 1.85 13.18 21.11
CA VAL A 127 2.52 13.65 22.34
C VAL A 127 2.86 15.14 22.25
N ALA A 128 3.41 15.61 21.13
CA ALA A 128 3.73 17.03 20.94
C ALA A 128 2.51 17.95 21.00
N SER A 129 1.32 17.48 20.60
CA SER A 129 0.07 18.25 20.73
C SER A 129 -0.52 18.27 22.14
N SER A 130 -0.03 17.40 23.04
CA SER A 130 -0.45 17.34 24.44
C SER A 130 0.45 18.13 25.40
N THR A 131 1.54 18.72 24.89
CA THR A 131 2.51 19.52 25.66
C THR A 131 2.44 21.02 25.32
N VAL A 132 1.36 21.48 24.68
CA VAL A 132 1.10 22.90 24.39
C VAL A 132 -0.22 23.33 25.00
#